data_AF-A0A533ZFV5-F1
#
_entry.id   AF-A0A533ZFV5-F1
#
_cell.length_a   1.000
_cell.length_b   1.000
_cell.length_c   1.000
_cell.angle_alpha   90.00
_cell.angle_beta   90.00
_cell.angle_gamma   90.00
#
_symmetry.space_group_name_H-M   'P 1'
#
loop_
_entity.id
_entity.type
_entity.pdbx_description
1 polymer ?
#
loop_
_entity_poly.entity_id
_entity_poly.type
_entity_poly.pdbx_seq_one_letter_code
_entity_poly.pdbx_strand_id
1 'polypeptide(L)'
;MPRAWRRLSGEARMLNLSEREALGGYQERSHALPGTGLTAPGSSDQRSSFLRWPLRALAWPYGLAVRARTALYERGWLPRRRLPCRVVSVGNLTVGGTGKTPVVISIAEWLLARGKRVGVLSRGYRRRSRAPQLLVSDGRRILEGPAEAGDEPHLIAWRCPGAVVAVGTDRYRLGRWVLERFPIDCFVLDDGFQHLALHRDVDLLLIDASDPGGLEALLPAGRLREPLTAAARATALLLTRADVVAGPNTLLASIRAATGRDSRPILIRFIPEALVNMVTGMLEEVASAAGRTAVAFSGIGNAA
;
A
#
# COMPACT_ATOMS: atom_id res chain seq x y z
N MET A 1 11.04 31.67 2.70
CA MET A 1 9.98 30.70 3.05
C MET A 1 8.79 31.47 3.62
N PRO A 2 7.62 31.52 2.94
CA PRO A 2 6.48 32.26 3.48
C PRO A 2 5.73 31.45 4.56
N ARG A 3 5.28 32.18 5.58
CA ARG A 3 4.74 31.76 6.89
C ARG A 3 3.29 31.21 6.88
N ALA A 4 2.78 30.69 5.77
CA ALA A 4 1.34 30.38 5.63
C ALA A 4 0.88 29.04 6.25
N TRP A 5 1.80 28.17 6.68
CA TRP A 5 1.52 26.73 6.83
C TRP A 5 1.07 26.26 8.22
N ARG A 6 0.83 27.16 9.19
CA ARG A 6 0.38 26.78 10.54
C ARG A 6 -1.14 26.54 10.67
N ARG A 7 -1.92 26.67 9.60
CA ARG A 7 -3.38 26.84 9.71
C ARG A 7 -4.22 25.76 9.00
N LEU A 8 -3.76 24.51 9.01
CA LEU A 8 -4.60 23.34 8.65
C LEU A 8 -4.30 22.16 9.59
N SER A 9 -4.48 22.37 10.90
CA SER A 9 -4.77 21.27 11.83
C SER A 9 -6.28 21.08 11.84
N GLY A 10 -6.80 20.32 10.87
CA GLY A 10 -8.20 19.92 10.83
C GLY A 10 -8.49 18.94 11.97
N GLU A 11 -9.43 19.28 12.84
CA GLU A 11 -9.93 18.43 13.90
C GLU A 11 -10.47 17.12 13.31
N ALA A 12 -9.90 15.99 13.73
CA ALA A 12 -10.51 14.69 13.52
C ALA A 12 -11.78 14.61 14.39
N ARG A 13 -12.93 15.01 13.82
CA ARG A 13 -14.23 14.88 14.49
C ARG A 13 -14.70 13.44 14.36
N MET A 14 -14.72 12.72 15.49
CA MET A 14 -15.35 11.41 15.59
C MET A 14 -16.87 11.63 15.64
N LEU A 15 -17.61 11.23 14.61
CA LEU A 15 -19.07 11.40 14.52
C LEU A 15 -19.76 10.62 15.66
N ASN A 16 -20.72 11.27 16.32
CA ASN A 16 -21.46 10.72 17.45
C ASN A 16 -22.49 9.66 17.00
N LEU A 17 -22.88 8.75 17.90
CA LEU A 17 -23.79 7.62 17.59
C LEU A 17 -25.14 8.07 16.98
N SER A 18 -25.62 9.27 17.29
CA SER A 18 -26.88 9.81 16.74
C SER A 18 -26.80 10.20 15.25
N GLU A 19 -25.62 10.49 14.71
CA GLU A 19 -25.43 10.78 13.28
C GLU A 19 -25.33 9.49 12.44
N ARG A 20 -25.10 8.33 13.07
CA ARG A 20 -25.13 7.01 12.42
C ARG A 20 -26.54 6.53 12.12
N GLU A 21 -27.52 6.96 12.91
CA GLU A 21 -28.93 6.57 12.75
C GLU A 21 -29.62 7.38 11.64
N ALA A 22 -29.18 8.62 11.38
CA ALA A 22 -29.68 9.46 10.29
C ALA A 22 -29.26 8.98 8.88
N LEU A 23 -28.26 8.09 8.78
CA LEU A 23 -27.82 7.45 7.53
C LEU A 23 -28.40 6.03 7.34
N GLY A 24 -29.20 5.55 8.28
CA GLY A 24 -29.81 4.21 8.29
C GLY A 24 -31.13 4.06 7.53
N GLY A 25 -31.48 5.03 6.66
CA GLY A 25 -32.76 5.07 5.97
C GLY A 25 -32.63 5.18 4.46
N TYR A 26 -32.11 4.13 3.80
CA TYR A 26 -32.30 3.97 2.34
C TYR A 26 -33.05 2.68 2.09
N GLN A 27 -34.38 2.80 2.05
CA GLN A 27 -35.28 1.73 1.64
C GLN A 27 -35.04 1.37 0.17
N GLU A 28 -35.01 0.07 -0.12
CA GLU A 28 -35.10 -0.50 -1.46
C GLU A 28 -36.32 0.07 -2.21
N ARG A 29 -36.07 0.94 -3.18
CA ARG A 29 -37.03 1.23 -4.26
C ARG A 29 -36.47 0.68 -5.56
N SER A 30 -36.98 -0.49 -5.92
CA SER A 30 -36.90 -1.10 -7.24
C SER A 30 -37.65 -0.22 -8.25
N HIS A 31 -36.90 0.66 -8.93
CA HIS A 31 -37.32 1.22 -10.22
C HIS A 31 -36.59 0.48 -11.34
N ALA A 32 -37.31 -0.39 -12.02
CA ALA A 32 -36.90 -1.01 -13.27
C ALA A 32 -36.72 0.08 -14.34
N LEU A 33 -35.51 0.20 -14.86
CA LEU A 33 -35.24 0.94 -16.10
C LEU A 33 -35.51 0.02 -17.30
N PRO A 34 -36.13 0.52 -18.39
CA PRO A 34 -36.50 -0.31 -19.54
C PRO A 34 -35.27 -0.78 -20.32
N GLY A 35 -35.41 -1.93 -20.97
CA GLY A 35 -34.33 -2.69 -21.57
C GLY A 35 -33.44 -1.93 -22.55
N THR A 36 -32.14 -1.96 -22.27
CA THR A 36 -31.08 -1.92 -23.27
C THR A 36 -30.36 -3.25 -23.21
N GLY A 37 -30.35 -3.96 -24.33
CA GLY A 37 -30.02 -5.38 -24.45
C GLY A 37 -28.74 -5.80 -23.74
N LEU A 38 -28.88 -6.86 -22.94
CA LEU A 38 -27.80 -7.73 -22.51
C LEU A 38 -27.12 -8.33 -23.75
N THR A 39 -26.05 -7.69 -24.23
CA THR A 39 -25.00 -8.44 -24.91
C THR A 39 -24.18 -9.12 -23.83
N ALA A 40 -24.29 -10.45 -23.77
CA ALA A 40 -23.40 -11.32 -23.02
C ALA A 40 -21.94 -10.87 -23.20
N PRO A 41 -21.06 -11.01 -22.19
CA PRO A 41 -19.63 -10.80 -22.40
C PRO A 41 -19.15 -11.82 -23.45
N GLY A 42 -19.02 -11.33 -24.67
CA GLY A 42 -18.53 -12.07 -25.81
C GLY A 42 -17.12 -12.56 -25.53
N SER A 43 -16.99 -13.88 -25.48
CA SER A 43 -15.85 -14.69 -25.93
C SER A 43 -14.71 -13.89 -26.57
N SER A 44 -13.83 -13.36 -25.73
CA SER A 44 -12.55 -12.77 -26.12
C SER A 44 -11.44 -13.16 -25.15
N ASP A 45 -11.43 -14.42 -24.70
CA ASP A 45 -10.25 -14.95 -23.96
C ASP A 45 -9.92 -16.43 -24.27
N GLN A 46 -10.39 -16.98 -25.39
CA GLN A 46 -10.03 -18.35 -25.79
C GLN A 46 -8.66 -18.46 -26.48
N ARG A 47 -8.03 -17.35 -26.88
CA ARG A 47 -6.69 -17.35 -27.49
C ARG A 47 -5.53 -17.16 -26.49
N SER A 48 -5.81 -16.87 -25.21
CA SER A 48 -4.76 -16.68 -24.19
C SER A 48 -4.41 -17.93 -23.36
N SER A 49 -5.19 -19.03 -23.48
CA SER A 49 -5.01 -20.23 -22.66
C SER A 49 -3.70 -20.98 -22.97
N PHE A 50 -3.28 -21.04 -24.24
CA PHE A 50 -2.05 -21.74 -24.65
C PHE A 50 -0.77 -21.03 -24.20
N LEU A 51 -0.75 -19.69 -24.15
CA LEU A 51 0.42 -18.92 -23.71
C LEU A 51 0.60 -18.94 -22.18
N ARG A 52 -0.45 -19.27 -21.42
CA ARG A 52 -0.39 -19.39 -19.95
C ARG A 52 0.22 -20.72 -19.48
N TRP A 53 0.22 -21.77 -20.30
CA TRP A 53 0.79 -23.07 -19.90
C TRP A 53 2.30 -23.01 -19.58
N PRO A 54 3.17 -22.41 -20.42
CA PRO A 54 4.59 -22.25 -20.06
C PRO A 54 4.79 -21.31 -18.86
N LEU A 55 3.96 -20.28 -18.70
CA LEU A 55 4.03 -19.38 -17.54
C LEU A 55 3.64 -20.08 -16.23
N ARG A 56 2.65 -20.99 -16.27
CA ARG A 56 2.26 -21.84 -15.13
C ARG A 56 3.34 -22.84 -14.78
N ALA A 57 4.01 -23.42 -15.77
CA ALA A 57 5.17 -24.28 -15.55
C ALA A 57 6.30 -23.53 -14.83
N LEU A 58 6.57 -22.27 -15.21
CA LEU A 58 7.58 -21.44 -14.55
C LEU A 58 7.14 -20.91 -13.17
N ALA A 59 5.84 -20.80 -12.91
CA ALA A 59 5.30 -20.42 -11.60
C ALA A 59 5.52 -21.49 -10.53
N TRP A 60 5.62 -22.76 -10.92
CA TRP A 60 5.87 -23.86 -9.99
C TRP A 60 7.25 -23.78 -9.29
N PRO A 61 8.39 -23.69 -10.00
CA PRO A 61 9.69 -23.55 -9.35
C PRO A 61 9.82 -22.22 -8.60
N TYR A 62 9.21 -21.13 -9.10
CA TYR A 62 9.12 -19.87 -8.36
C TYR A 62 8.40 -20.04 -7.02
N GLY A 63 7.22 -20.66 -7.05
CA GLY A 63 6.43 -20.92 -5.85
C GLY A 63 7.13 -21.85 -4.87
N LEU A 64 7.83 -22.87 -5.37
CA LEU A 64 8.66 -23.76 -4.53
C LEU A 64 9.79 -22.98 -3.85
N ALA A 65 10.52 -22.15 -4.58
CA ALA A 65 11.60 -21.33 -4.03
C ALA A 65 11.08 -20.34 -2.96
N VAL A 66 9.93 -19.70 -3.21
CA VAL A 66 9.30 -18.78 -2.25
C VAL A 66 8.84 -19.53 -1.00
N ARG A 67 8.17 -20.68 -1.15
CA ARG A 67 7.73 -21.53 -0.02
C ARG A 67 8.91 -22.04 0.80
N ALA A 68 9.95 -22.54 0.14
CA ALA A 68 11.17 -23.00 0.79
C ALA A 68 11.80 -21.87 1.60
N ARG A 69 12.02 -20.70 0.98
CA ARG A 69 12.55 -19.52 1.68
C ARG A 69 11.71 -19.14 2.90
N THR A 70 10.39 -19.08 2.77
CA THR A 70 9.51 -18.74 3.89
C THR A 70 9.60 -19.77 5.01
N ALA A 71 9.58 -21.07 4.68
CA ALA A 71 9.74 -22.15 5.64
C ALA A 71 11.08 -22.10 6.38
N LEU A 72 12.17 -21.73 5.70
CA LEU A 72 13.49 -21.54 6.33
C LEU A 72 13.45 -20.43 7.40
N TYR A 73 12.74 -19.33 7.14
CA TYR A 73 12.56 -18.26 8.13
C TYR A 73 11.60 -18.66 9.26
N GLU A 74 10.54 -19.42 8.98
CA GLU A 74 9.58 -19.87 9.99
C GLU A 74 10.17 -20.92 10.93
N ARG A 75 11.02 -21.81 10.42
CA ARG A 75 11.77 -22.81 11.21
C ARG A 75 12.98 -22.22 11.94
N GLY A 76 13.30 -20.94 11.74
CA GLY A 76 14.44 -20.27 12.37
C GLY A 76 15.81 -20.64 11.79
N TRP A 77 15.87 -21.31 10.64
CA TRP A 77 17.13 -21.65 9.97
C TRP A 77 17.79 -20.42 9.33
N LEU A 78 16.99 -19.43 8.93
CA LEU A 78 17.48 -18.12 8.50
C LEU A 78 17.28 -17.08 9.61
N PRO A 79 18.31 -16.26 9.91
CA PRO A 79 18.23 -15.31 11.02
C PRO A 79 17.25 -14.18 10.71
N ARG A 80 16.35 -13.92 11.65
CA ARG A 80 15.52 -12.71 11.68
C ARG A 80 16.17 -11.70 12.62
N ARG A 81 16.57 -10.55 12.09
CA ARG A 81 17.25 -9.50 12.86
C ARG A 81 16.24 -8.49 13.38
N ARG A 82 16.45 -7.95 14.58
CA ARG A 82 15.54 -6.99 15.22
C ARG A 82 16.21 -5.64 15.44
N LEU A 83 15.50 -4.56 15.13
CA LEU A 83 15.91 -3.21 15.49
C LEU A 83 15.55 -2.92 16.95
N PRO A 84 16.25 -2.01 17.66
CA PRO A 84 15.98 -1.70 19.06
C PRO A 84 14.66 -0.94 19.29
N CYS A 85 13.91 -0.61 18.24
CA CYS A 85 12.64 0.10 18.29
C CYS A 85 11.55 -0.66 17.52
N ARG A 86 10.30 -0.19 17.61
CA ARG A 86 9.16 -0.87 16.98
C ARG A 86 9.19 -0.73 15.47
N VAL A 87 8.85 -1.79 14.75
CA VAL A 87 8.79 -1.80 13.28
C VAL A 87 7.39 -2.17 12.82
N VAL A 88 6.71 -1.25 12.15
CA VAL A 88 5.44 -1.47 11.45
C VAL A 88 5.73 -1.69 9.99
N SER A 89 5.24 -2.78 9.43
CA SER A 89 5.41 -3.14 8.03
C SER A 89 4.11 -2.92 7.29
N VAL A 90 4.18 -2.22 6.16
CA VAL A 90 3.08 -2.07 5.22
C VAL A 90 3.49 -2.76 3.94
N GLY A 91 2.69 -3.70 3.47
CA GLY A 91 2.98 -4.37 2.20
C GLY A 91 1.78 -5.07 1.63
N ASN A 92 1.99 -5.73 0.49
CA ASN A 92 0.96 -6.47 -0.22
C ASN A 92 1.48 -7.82 -0.69
N LEU A 93 0.57 -8.68 -1.15
CA LEU A 93 0.93 -9.98 -1.74
C LEU A 93 1.05 -9.95 -3.26
N THR A 94 0.53 -8.92 -3.93
CA THR A 94 0.47 -8.85 -5.40
C THR A 94 1.52 -7.91 -5.98
N VAL A 95 1.87 -8.06 -7.26
CA VAL A 95 2.50 -6.98 -8.03
C VAL A 95 1.40 -6.05 -8.56
N GLY A 96 1.64 -4.74 -8.49
CA GLY A 96 0.65 -3.71 -8.84
C GLY A 96 0.41 -2.71 -7.71
N GLY A 97 -0.37 -1.66 -8.03
CA GLY A 97 -0.68 -0.56 -7.12
C GLY A 97 -1.80 -0.94 -6.15
N THR A 98 -1.46 -1.41 -4.96
CA THR A 98 -2.43 -1.77 -3.91
C THR A 98 -2.78 -0.63 -2.96
N GLY A 99 -2.28 0.59 -3.22
CA GLY A 99 -2.49 1.75 -2.34
C GLY A 99 -1.57 1.78 -1.11
N LYS A 100 -0.39 1.15 -1.18
CA LYS A 100 0.59 1.12 -0.08
C LYS A 100 1.06 2.51 0.34
N THR A 101 1.48 3.33 -0.62
CA THR A 101 2.09 4.64 -0.33
C THR A 101 1.16 5.56 0.46
N PRO A 102 -0.14 5.71 0.10
CA PRO A 102 -1.09 6.43 0.94
C PRO A 102 -1.20 5.87 2.37
N VAL A 103 -1.26 4.55 2.54
CA VAL A 103 -1.35 3.92 3.88
C VAL A 103 -0.07 4.16 4.71
N VAL A 104 1.11 4.07 4.09
CA VAL A 104 2.39 4.40 4.73
C VAL A 104 2.38 5.85 5.21
N ILE A 105 1.92 6.78 4.37
CA ILE A 105 1.79 8.22 4.71
C ILE A 105 0.84 8.40 5.89
N SER A 106 -0.37 7.84 5.83
CA SER A 106 -1.36 7.97 6.90
C SER A 106 -0.86 7.41 8.24
N ILE A 107 -0.13 6.30 8.23
CA ILE A 107 0.47 5.73 9.46
C ILE A 107 1.58 6.62 9.98
N ALA A 108 2.46 7.12 9.11
CA ALA A 108 3.55 8.01 9.50
C ALA A 108 3.02 9.32 10.09
N GLU A 109 2.06 9.97 9.44
CA GLU A 109 1.38 11.17 9.94
C GLU A 109 0.68 10.91 11.28
N TRP A 110 -0.03 9.79 11.42
CA TRP A 110 -0.72 9.41 12.65
C TRP A 110 0.23 9.19 13.85
N LEU A 111 1.43 8.64 13.58
CA LEU A 111 2.49 8.47 14.57
C LEU A 111 3.17 9.80 14.92
N LEU A 112 3.47 10.64 13.92
CA LEU A 112 4.03 11.98 14.12
C LEU A 112 3.10 12.87 14.94
N ALA A 113 1.78 12.83 14.66
CA ALA A 113 0.76 13.56 15.41
C ALA A 113 0.68 13.13 16.88
N ARG A 114 1.17 11.92 17.22
CA ARG A 114 1.31 11.43 18.60
C ARG A 114 2.65 11.77 19.23
N GLY A 115 3.43 12.65 18.61
CA GLY A 115 4.75 13.07 19.08
C GLY A 115 5.82 11.98 18.98
N LYS A 116 5.62 10.95 18.15
CA LYS A 116 6.65 9.92 17.92
C LYS A 116 7.67 10.40 16.91
N ARG A 117 8.93 10.01 17.11
CA ARG A 117 10.01 10.20 16.14
C ARG A 117 9.97 9.04 15.15
N VAL A 118 9.48 9.30 13.94
CA VAL A 118 9.18 8.27 12.94
C VAL A 118 10.29 8.18 11.90
N GLY A 119 10.74 6.97 11.62
CA GLY A 119 11.55 6.66 10.45
C GLY A 119 10.75 5.91 9.40
N VAL A 120 10.80 6.30 8.13
CA VAL A 120 10.26 5.50 7.03
C VAL A 120 11.41 4.90 6.24
N LEU A 121 11.38 3.58 6.12
CA LEU A 121 12.34 2.84 5.31
C LEU A 121 11.64 2.40 4.04
N SER A 122 12.21 2.72 2.88
CA SER A 122 11.76 2.22 1.57
C SER A 122 12.91 1.55 0.80
N ARG A 123 12.60 0.86 -0.31
CA ARG A 123 13.59 0.13 -1.11
C ARG A 123 14.33 1.08 -2.05
N GLY A 124 13.64 2.13 -2.49
CA GLY A 124 14.10 3.02 -3.55
C GLY A 124 14.01 2.34 -4.93
N TYR A 125 12.82 1.87 -5.32
CA TYR A 125 12.64 1.25 -6.64
C TYR A 125 12.89 2.26 -7.76
N ARG A 126 13.56 1.83 -8.85
CA ARG A 126 13.92 2.65 -10.02
C ARG A 126 14.74 3.92 -9.73
N ARG A 127 15.35 4.03 -8.56
CA ARG A 127 16.24 5.15 -8.24
C ARG A 127 17.55 5.10 -9.03
N ARG A 128 18.14 6.25 -9.35
CA ARG A 128 19.45 6.35 -10.02
C ARG A 128 20.60 6.02 -9.07
N SER A 129 20.53 6.51 -7.84
CA SER A 129 21.56 6.29 -6.84
C SER A 129 21.78 4.79 -6.56
N ARG A 130 23.05 4.38 -6.64
CA ARG A 130 23.49 3.02 -6.32
C ARG A 130 23.99 2.89 -4.88
N ALA A 131 23.92 3.96 -4.09
CA ALA A 131 24.37 3.95 -2.70
C ALA A 131 23.59 2.90 -1.89
N PRO A 132 24.24 2.08 -1.06
CA PRO A 132 23.56 1.02 -0.29
C PRO A 132 22.53 1.58 0.69
N GLN A 133 22.80 2.76 1.26
CA GLN A 133 21.87 3.59 2.01
C GLN A 133 21.87 5.00 1.44
N LEU A 134 20.71 5.63 1.38
CA LEU A 134 20.57 7.04 1.00
C LEU A 134 19.47 7.67 1.86
N LEU A 135 19.75 8.86 2.39
CA LEU A 135 18.82 9.65 3.19
C LEU A 135 18.03 10.58 2.27
N VAL A 136 16.71 10.43 2.23
CA VAL A 136 15.81 11.25 1.40
C VAL A 136 15.36 12.48 2.17
N SER A 137 15.09 12.33 3.47
CA SER A 137 14.71 13.42 4.37
C SER A 137 15.27 13.17 5.77
N ASP A 138 15.77 14.23 6.40
CA ASP A 138 16.22 14.22 7.80
C ASP A 138 15.10 14.59 8.80
N GLY A 139 13.85 14.68 8.32
CA GLY A 139 12.70 15.13 9.09
C GLY A 139 12.56 16.65 9.19
N ARG A 140 13.53 17.43 8.70
CA ARG A 140 13.48 18.90 8.63
C ARG A 140 13.45 19.41 7.20
N ARG A 141 14.19 18.75 6.31
CA ARG A 141 14.29 19.07 4.89
C ARG A 141 14.42 17.80 4.06
N ILE A 142 13.95 17.88 2.82
CA ILE A 142 14.20 16.88 1.80
C ILE A 142 15.60 17.13 1.25
N LEU A 143 16.42 16.08 1.24
CA LEU A 143 17.83 16.12 0.83
C LEU A 143 18.02 15.62 -0.61
N GLU A 144 17.15 14.71 -1.05
CA GLU A 144 17.28 14.04 -2.34
C GLU A 144 15.98 14.11 -3.13
N GLY A 145 16.10 14.39 -4.43
CA GLY A 145 14.96 14.45 -5.34
C GLY A 145 14.47 13.07 -5.80
N PRO A 146 13.35 13.01 -6.53
CA PRO A 146 12.73 11.75 -6.97
C PRO A 146 13.63 10.93 -7.91
N ALA A 147 14.50 11.56 -8.70
CA ALA A 147 15.44 10.84 -9.56
C ALA A 147 16.46 9.99 -8.76
N GLU A 148 16.93 10.51 -7.62
CA GLU A 148 17.95 9.86 -6.80
C GLU A 148 17.38 8.95 -5.71
N ALA A 149 16.21 9.31 -5.15
CA ALA A 149 15.54 8.56 -4.10
C ALA A 149 14.52 7.55 -4.63
N GLY A 150 13.94 7.80 -5.81
CA GLY A 150 12.71 7.20 -6.32
C GLY A 150 11.48 8.07 -6.02
N ASP A 151 10.43 7.92 -6.82
CA ASP A 151 9.21 8.73 -6.73
C ASP A 151 8.44 8.51 -5.42
N GLU A 152 8.26 7.24 -5.01
CA GLU A 152 7.51 6.90 -3.78
C GLU A 152 8.20 7.42 -2.50
N PRO A 153 9.52 7.20 -2.29
CA PRO A 153 10.20 7.73 -1.10
C PRO A 153 10.22 9.25 -1.05
N HIS A 154 10.38 9.92 -2.20
CA HIS A 154 10.30 11.37 -2.28
C HIS A 154 8.90 11.87 -1.92
N LEU A 155 7.84 11.23 -2.45
CA LEU A 155 6.46 11.57 -2.12
C LEU A 155 6.17 11.40 -0.61
N ILE A 156 6.65 10.32 0.00
CA ILE A 156 6.51 10.10 1.45
C ILE A 156 7.23 11.23 2.22
N ALA A 157 8.47 11.55 1.86
CA ALA A 157 9.24 12.61 2.50
C ALA A 157 8.56 13.97 2.38
N TRP A 158 7.91 14.24 1.24
CA TRP A 158 7.15 15.46 1.01
C TRP A 158 5.85 15.52 1.82
N ARG A 159 5.06 14.43 1.86
CA ARG A 159 3.80 14.40 2.62
C ARG A 159 3.99 14.33 4.13
N CYS A 160 5.11 13.78 4.61
CA CYS A 160 5.35 13.55 6.03
C CYS A 160 6.50 14.44 6.57
N PRO A 161 6.36 15.78 6.60
CA PRO A 161 7.37 16.63 7.23
C PRO A 161 7.52 16.24 8.70
N GLY A 162 8.74 16.04 9.16
CA GLY A 162 9.04 15.48 10.49
C GLY A 162 9.48 14.02 10.49
N ALA A 163 9.14 13.23 9.46
CA ALA A 163 9.64 11.87 9.34
C ALA A 163 11.04 11.83 8.70
N VAL A 164 11.91 11.00 9.28
CA VAL A 164 13.19 10.65 8.65
C VAL A 164 12.92 9.59 7.58
N VAL A 165 13.24 9.86 6.32
CA VAL A 165 12.97 8.94 5.21
C VAL A 165 14.28 8.48 4.59
N ALA A 166 14.47 7.16 4.50
CA ALA A 166 15.69 6.58 3.95
C ALA A 166 15.37 5.41 3.01
N VAL A 167 16.25 5.18 2.04
CA VAL A 167 16.10 4.14 1.02
C VAL A 167 17.29 3.19 0.98
N GLY A 168 17.01 1.89 0.89
CA GLY A 168 18.02 0.84 0.85
C GLY A 168 17.41 -0.56 0.72
N THR A 169 18.17 -1.49 0.13
CA THR A 169 17.68 -2.86 -0.13
C THR A 169 17.66 -3.73 1.12
N ASP A 170 18.65 -3.59 2.01
CA ASP A 170 18.72 -4.24 3.32
C ASP A 170 18.09 -3.32 4.37
N ARG A 171 16.85 -3.61 4.79
CA ARG A 171 16.09 -2.75 5.70
C ARG A 171 16.62 -2.79 7.13
N TYR A 172 17.26 -3.89 7.53
CA TYR A 172 17.90 -3.95 8.84
C TYR A 172 19.12 -3.03 8.88
N ARG A 173 20.03 -3.13 7.91
CA ARG A 173 21.22 -2.27 7.84
C ARG A 173 20.83 -0.80 7.68
N LEU A 174 19.81 -0.52 6.86
CA LEU A 174 19.27 0.82 6.69
C LEU A 174 18.71 1.38 8.00
N GLY A 175 17.90 0.60 8.72
CA GLY A 175 17.35 1.02 10.01
C GLY A 175 18.44 1.29 11.06
N ARG A 176 19.47 0.44 11.13
CA ARG A 176 20.65 0.68 11.99
C ARG A 176 21.39 1.96 11.62
N TRP A 177 21.63 2.16 10.33
CA TRP A 177 22.28 3.35 9.81
C TRP A 177 21.50 4.64 10.14
N VAL A 178 20.16 4.60 10.08
CA VAL A 178 19.32 5.72 10.51
C VAL A 178 19.43 5.95 12.02
N LEU A 179 19.35 4.89 12.84
CA LEU A 179 19.42 4.97 14.31
C LEU A 179 20.74 5.52 14.84
N GLU A 180 21.84 5.37 14.10
CA GLU A 180 23.14 5.98 14.43
C GLU A 180 23.13 7.51 14.33
N ARG A 181 22.20 8.08 13.56
CA ARG A 181 22.19 9.51 13.18
C ARG A 181 20.99 10.25 13.74
N PHE A 182 19.87 9.55 13.93
CA PHE A 182 18.61 10.14 14.32
C PHE A 182 17.96 9.33 15.45
N PRO A 183 17.39 10.00 16.45
CA PRO A 183 16.56 9.31 17.43
C PRO A 183 15.24 8.88 16.78
N ILE A 184 14.94 7.59 16.77
CA ILE A 184 13.71 7.02 16.19
C ILE A 184 13.00 6.14 17.22
N ASP A 185 11.71 6.39 17.44
CA ASP A 185 10.85 5.60 18.32
C ASP A 185 10.22 4.41 17.60
N CYS A 186 9.95 4.57 16.30
CA CYS A 186 9.40 3.51 15.46
C CYS A 186 9.74 3.70 13.98
N PHE A 187 9.85 2.57 13.28
CA PHE A 187 9.99 2.53 11.83
C PHE A 187 8.68 2.09 11.16
N VAL A 188 8.39 2.70 10.01
CA VAL A 188 7.39 2.22 9.04
C VAL A 188 8.13 1.70 7.81
N LEU A 189 7.88 0.46 7.42
CA LEU A 189 8.43 -0.13 6.20
C LEU A 189 7.43 0.05 5.06
N ASP A 190 7.89 0.72 4.01
CA ASP A 190 7.24 0.73 2.72
C ASP A 190 7.65 -0.52 1.92
N ASP A 191 6.65 -1.33 1.55
CA ASP A 191 6.74 -2.65 0.91
C ASP A 191 7.52 -3.70 1.75
N GLY A 192 7.18 -3.82 3.04
CA GLY A 192 7.90 -4.63 4.02
C GLY A 192 7.49 -6.12 4.12
N PHE A 193 6.38 -6.54 3.52
CA PHE A 193 5.76 -7.84 3.79
C PHE A 193 6.63 -9.05 3.40
N GLN A 194 7.39 -8.93 2.30
CA GLN A 194 8.35 -9.95 1.83
C GLN A 194 9.72 -9.85 2.52
N HIS A 195 9.98 -8.81 3.32
CA HIS A 195 11.28 -8.57 3.93
C HIS A 195 11.47 -9.36 5.24
N LEU A 196 11.38 -10.69 5.15
CA LEU A 196 11.39 -11.62 6.29
C LEU A 196 12.66 -11.57 7.16
N ALA A 197 13.76 -11.03 6.63
CA ALA A 197 15.03 -10.89 7.35
C ALA A 197 14.97 -9.86 8.50
N LEU A 198 14.04 -8.90 8.44
CA LEU A 198 13.81 -7.92 9.49
C LEU A 198 12.56 -8.34 10.28
N HIS A 199 12.69 -8.42 11.60
CA HIS A 199 11.56 -8.59 12.50
C HIS A 199 10.64 -7.37 12.46
N ARG A 200 9.33 -7.61 12.41
CA ARG A 200 8.28 -6.60 12.34
C ARG A 200 7.33 -6.84 13.51
N ASP A 201 7.08 -5.81 14.31
CA ASP A 201 6.17 -5.91 15.46
C ASP A 201 4.70 -5.90 15.02
N VAL A 202 4.41 -5.23 13.90
CA VAL A 202 3.09 -5.20 13.27
C VAL A 202 3.27 -5.38 11.77
N ASP A 203 2.57 -6.35 11.18
CA ASP A 203 2.51 -6.57 9.73
C ASP A 203 1.11 -6.24 9.20
N LEU A 204 1.00 -5.14 8.47
CA LEU A 204 -0.23 -4.71 7.81
C LEU A 204 -0.20 -5.17 6.36
N LEU A 205 -1.16 -6.03 6.01
CA LEU A 205 -1.28 -6.57 4.66
C LEU A 205 -2.41 -5.88 3.91
N LEU A 206 -2.03 -5.16 2.85
CA LEU A 206 -2.97 -4.55 1.92
C LEU A 206 -3.40 -5.55 0.87
N ILE A 207 -4.71 -5.57 0.64
CA ILE A 207 -5.34 -6.35 -0.42
C ILE A 207 -6.31 -5.42 -1.13
N ASP A 208 -6.18 -5.38 -2.44
CA ASP A 208 -7.00 -4.54 -3.29
C ASP A 208 -8.33 -5.23 -3.60
N ALA A 209 -9.43 -4.66 -3.10
CA ALA A 209 -10.77 -5.21 -3.30
C ALA A 209 -11.23 -5.15 -4.76
N SER A 210 -10.65 -4.25 -5.57
CA SER A 210 -10.93 -4.12 -7.01
C SER A 210 -10.22 -5.16 -7.88
N ASP A 211 -9.29 -5.94 -7.32
CA ASP A 211 -8.48 -6.90 -8.07
C ASP A 211 -8.52 -8.32 -7.49
N PRO A 212 -9.69 -8.98 -7.44
CA PRO A 212 -9.80 -10.35 -6.93
C PRO A 212 -8.96 -11.35 -7.76
N GLY A 213 -8.88 -11.16 -9.07
CA GLY A 213 -8.04 -11.97 -9.96
C GLY A 213 -6.54 -11.86 -9.65
N GLY A 214 -6.12 -10.83 -8.91
CA GLY A 214 -4.75 -10.68 -8.42
C GLY A 214 -4.31 -11.81 -7.49
N LEU A 215 -5.26 -12.51 -6.86
CA LEU A 215 -5.01 -13.55 -5.85
C LEU A 215 -5.03 -14.98 -6.41
N GLU A 216 -5.20 -15.17 -7.72
CA GLU A 216 -5.43 -16.50 -8.31
C GLU A 216 -4.15 -17.31 -8.52
N ALA A 217 -3.05 -16.66 -8.90
CA ALA A 217 -1.83 -17.35 -9.28
C ALA A 217 -0.55 -16.57 -8.93
N LEU A 218 0.50 -17.34 -8.63
CA LEU A 218 1.86 -16.85 -8.41
C LEU A 218 2.49 -16.32 -9.69
N LEU A 219 3.44 -15.39 -9.54
CA LEU A 219 4.33 -15.00 -10.61
C LEU A 219 5.08 -16.22 -11.20
N PRO A 220 5.34 -16.23 -12.52
CA PRO A 220 4.89 -15.27 -13.53
C PRO A 220 3.48 -15.56 -14.11
N ALA A 221 2.79 -16.60 -13.64
CA ALA A 221 1.47 -16.99 -14.15
C ALA A 221 0.31 -16.07 -13.70
N GLY A 222 0.51 -15.35 -12.60
CA GLY A 222 -0.40 -14.34 -12.07
C GLY A 222 0.37 -13.26 -11.33
N ARG A 223 -0.31 -12.54 -10.43
CA ARG A 223 0.27 -11.36 -9.75
C ARG A 223 0.78 -11.64 -8.34
N LEU A 224 0.51 -12.80 -7.76
CA LEU A 224 0.98 -13.09 -6.40
C LEU A 224 2.51 -13.25 -6.34
N ARG A 225 3.14 -12.49 -5.45
CA ARG A 225 4.56 -12.57 -5.09
C ARG A 225 4.84 -13.71 -4.11
N GLU A 226 3.84 -14.07 -3.31
CA GLU A 226 3.89 -15.18 -2.37
C GLU A 226 2.55 -15.91 -2.37
N PRO A 227 2.50 -17.20 -1.97
CA PRO A 227 1.24 -17.93 -1.89
C PRO A 227 0.24 -17.21 -0.98
N LEU A 228 -1.06 -17.32 -1.25
CA LEU A 228 -2.08 -16.63 -0.45
C LEU A 228 -2.03 -17.03 1.04
N THR A 229 -1.54 -18.22 1.36
CA THR A 229 -1.28 -18.69 2.73
C THR A 229 -0.35 -17.75 3.51
N ALA A 230 0.52 -17.01 2.84
CA ALA A 230 1.41 -16.00 3.44
C ALA A 230 0.63 -14.87 4.16
N ALA A 231 -0.65 -14.65 3.83
CA ALA A 231 -1.51 -13.72 4.53
C ALA A 231 -1.70 -14.08 6.02
N ALA A 232 -1.47 -15.35 6.40
CA ALA A 232 -1.49 -15.78 7.81
C ALA A 232 -0.41 -15.10 8.67
N ARG A 233 0.60 -14.46 8.07
CA ARG A 233 1.59 -13.68 8.81
C ARG A 233 1.13 -12.27 9.17
N ALA A 234 0.08 -11.78 8.54
CA ALA A 234 -0.43 -10.44 8.78
C ALA A 234 -1.00 -10.31 10.20
N THR A 235 -0.70 -9.19 10.85
CA THR A 235 -1.36 -8.75 12.08
C THR A 235 -2.76 -8.23 11.78
N ALA A 236 -2.92 -7.51 10.67
CA ALA A 236 -4.22 -7.01 10.20
C ALA A 236 -4.29 -6.99 8.68
N LEU A 237 -5.50 -7.20 8.15
CA LEU A 237 -5.82 -7.07 6.73
C LEU A 237 -6.43 -5.69 6.47
N LEU A 238 -5.90 -4.99 5.48
CA LEU A 238 -6.40 -3.71 5.00
C LEU A 238 -6.96 -3.90 3.60
N LEU A 239 -8.28 -3.75 3.44
CA LEU A 239 -8.93 -3.81 2.14
C LEU A 239 -8.99 -2.42 1.53
N THR A 240 -8.20 -2.19 0.49
CA THR A 240 -8.20 -0.92 -0.25
C THR A 240 -9.23 -0.96 -1.38
N ARG A 241 -9.77 0.21 -1.77
CA ARG A 241 -10.77 0.37 -2.85
C ARG A 241 -12.05 -0.44 -2.62
N ALA A 242 -12.40 -0.70 -1.36
CA ALA A 242 -13.61 -1.43 -1.00
C ALA A 242 -14.90 -0.66 -1.35
N ASP A 243 -14.81 0.65 -1.59
CA ASP A 243 -15.91 1.51 -2.01
C ASP A 243 -16.21 1.43 -3.52
N VAL A 244 -15.32 0.82 -4.30
CA VAL A 244 -15.46 0.70 -5.76
C VAL A 244 -16.12 -0.62 -6.17
N VAL A 245 -16.25 -1.60 -5.26
CA VAL A 245 -16.76 -2.95 -5.57
C VAL A 245 -17.88 -3.37 -4.64
N ALA A 246 -18.93 -3.95 -5.22
CA ALA A 246 -19.96 -4.64 -4.46
C ALA A 246 -19.44 -5.99 -3.92
N GLY A 247 -19.28 -6.09 -2.60
CA GLY A 247 -19.11 -7.37 -1.89
C GLY A 247 -17.67 -7.92 -1.81
N PRO A 248 -16.82 -7.43 -0.89
CA PRO A 248 -15.48 -7.99 -0.64
C PRO A 248 -15.49 -9.44 -0.08
N ASN A 249 -16.68 -10.03 0.09
CA ASN A 249 -16.90 -11.32 0.72
C ASN A 249 -16.19 -12.48 -0.02
N THR A 250 -16.14 -12.45 -1.36
CA THR A 250 -15.46 -13.50 -2.15
C THR A 250 -13.95 -13.49 -1.92
N LEU A 251 -13.36 -12.30 -1.87
CA LEU A 251 -11.94 -12.11 -1.60
C LEU A 251 -11.59 -12.54 -0.16
N LEU A 252 -12.41 -12.15 0.82
CA LEU A 252 -12.27 -12.58 2.20
C LEU A 252 -12.44 -14.09 2.35
N ALA A 253 -13.37 -14.71 1.63
CA ALA A 253 -13.55 -16.15 1.62
C ALA A 253 -12.30 -16.87 1.07
N SER A 254 -11.69 -16.37 -0.01
CA SER A 254 -10.43 -16.91 -0.54
C SER A 254 -9.28 -16.81 0.46
N ILE A 255 -9.16 -15.68 1.16
CA ILE A 255 -8.13 -15.50 2.20
C ILE A 255 -8.38 -16.43 3.39
N ARG A 256 -9.64 -16.55 3.83
CA ARG A 256 -10.04 -17.46 4.91
C ARG A 256 -9.77 -18.91 4.54
N ALA A 257 -10.10 -19.32 3.32
CA ALA A 257 -9.83 -20.67 2.82
C ALA A 257 -8.31 -20.97 2.78
N ALA A 258 -7.50 -20.00 2.38
CA ALA A 258 -6.05 -20.17 2.33
C ALA A 258 -5.36 -20.13 3.70
N THR A 259 -5.84 -19.32 4.63
CA THR A 259 -5.15 -19.07 5.92
C THR A 259 -5.77 -19.80 7.10
N GLY A 260 -7.00 -20.30 6.96
CA GLY A 260 -7.82 -20.79 8.08
C GLY A 260 -8.23 -19.70 9.07
N ARG A 261 -7.93 -18.42 8.80
CA ARG A 261 -8.20 -17.30 9.71
C ARG A 261 -9.40 -16.50 9.27
N ASP A 262 -10.31 -16.28 10.21
CA ASP A 262 -11.39 -15.32 10.05
C ASP A 262 -10.90 -13.95 10.53
N SER A 263 -10.32 -13.17 9.61
CA SER A 263 -9.77 -11.85 9.91
C SER A 263 -10.79 -10.78 9.54
N ARG A 264 -11.21 -9.97 10.51
CA ARG A 264 -12.03 -8.78 10.23
C ARG A 264 -11.16 -7.74 9.52
N PRO A 265 -11.43 -7.40 8.25
CA PRO A 265 -10.62 -6.43 7.54
C PRO A 265 -10.89 -5.01 8.02
N ILE A 266 -9.87 -4.16 7.94
CA ILE A 266 -10.00 -2.71 8.01
C ILE A 266 -10.26 -2.21 6.59
N LEU A 267 -11.39 -1.56 6.37
CA LEU A 267 -11.73 -0.99 5.06
C LEU A 267 -11.02 0.36 4.89
N ILE A 268 -10.31 0.51 3.78
CA ILE A 268 -9.56 1.72 3.44
C ILE A 268 -10.15 2.34 2.18
N ARG A 269 -10.52 3.61 2.31
CA ARG A 269 -11.00 4.46 1.22
C ARG A 269 -9.98 5.57 0.96
N PHE A 270 -9.73 5.85 -0.31
CA PHE A 270 -8.91 6.98 -0.72
C PHE A 270 -9.82 8.12 -1.15
N ILE A 271 -9.70 9.26 -0.48
CA ILE A 271 -10.48 10.46 -0.78
C ILE A 271 -9.50 11.50 -1.33
N PRO A 272 -9.77 12.10 -2.50
CA PRO A 272 -8.98 13.22 -3.00
C PRO A 272 -9.02 14.38 -2.00
N GLU A 273 -7.86 14.82 -1.53
CA GLU A 273 -7.75 15.91 -0.55
C GLU A 273 -7.57 17.27 -1.22
N ALA A 274 -6.73 17.33 -2.25
CA ALA A 274 -6.39 18.55 -2.97
C ALA A 274 -5.91 18.24 -4.38
N LEU A 275 -5.95 19.25 -5.24
CA LEU A 275 -5.26 19.28 -6.53
C LEU A 275 -3.92 19.97 -6.35
N VAL A 276 -2.87 19.45 -7.00
CA VAL A 276 -1.55 20.09 -6.98
C VAL A 276 -1.30 20.67 -8.36
N ASN A 277 -1.06 21.98 -8.41
CA ASN A 277 -0.60 22.63 -9.63
C ASN A 277 0.85 22.22 -9.90
N MET A 278 1.09 21.48 -10.99
CA MET A 278 2.41 20.94 -11.30
C MET A 278 3.48 22.00 -11.61
N VAL A 279 3.08 23.21 -12.02
CA VAL A 279 4.02 24.29 -12.36
C VAL A 279 4.41 25.08 -11.12
N THR A 280 3.42 25.43 -10.30
CA THR A 280 3.62 26.31 -9.14
C THR A 280 3.83 25.56 -7.82
N GLY A 281 3.46 24.27 -7.77
CA GLY A 281 3.43 23.46 -6.56
C GLY A 281 2.32 23.85 -5.58
N MET A 282 1.42 24.77 -5.97
CA MET A 282 0.33 25.24 -5.11
C MET A 282 -0.79 24.20 -5.00
N LEU A 283 -1.35 24.10 -3.80
CA LEU A 283 -2.52 23.28 -3.53
C LEU A 283 -3.78 24.06 -3.87
N GLU A 284 -4.68 23.43 -4.61
CA GLU A 284 -6.01 23.91 -4.93
C GLU A 284 -7.05 22.93 -4.35
N GLU A 285 -8.22 23.44 -3.97
CA GLU A 285 -9.31 22.60 -3.50
C GLU A 285 -9.84 21.71 -4.62
N VAL A 286 -10.22 20.47 -4.31
CA VAL A 286 -10.80 19.54 -5.32
C VAL A 286 -12.06 20.13 -5.97
N ALA A 287 -12.84 20.90 -5.21
CA ALA A 287 -14.03 21.58 -5.71
C ALA A 287 -13.72 22.63 -6.79
N SER A 288 -12.48 23.16 -6.88
CA SER A 288 -12.10 24.14 -7.91
C SER A 288 -12.16 23.56 -9.32
N ALA A 289 -12.09 22.23 -9.45
CA ALA A 289 -12.22 21.53 -10.73
C ALA A 289 -13.67 21.20 -11.11
N ALA A 290 -14.66 21.47 -10.25
CA ALA A 290 -16.05 21.19 -10.55
C ALA A 290 -16.51 21.97 -11.81
N GLY A 291 -17.13 21.27 -12.76
CA GLY A 291 -17.60 21.86 -14.02
C GLY A 291 -16.52 22.15 -15.05
N ARG A 292 -15.25 21.80 -14.79
CA ARG A 292 -14.15 21.93 -15.76
C ARG A 292 -13.96 20.62 -16.54
N THR A 293 -13.61 20.75 -17.80
CA THR A 293 -13.17 19.62 -18.64
C THR A 293 -11.66 19.48 -18.54
N ALA A 294 -11.18 18.26 -18.32
CA ALA A 294 -9.76 17.95 -18.27
C ALA A 294 -9.44 16.68 -19.07
N VAL A 295 -8.20 16.59 -19.54
CA VAL A 295 -7.64 15.37 -20.09
C VAL A 295 -6.85 14.68 -18.99
N ALA A 296 -7.24 13.46 -18.64
CA ALA A 296 -6.56 12.65 -17.63
C ALA A 296 -5.60 11.65 -18.29
N PHE A 297 -4.40 11.52 -17.73
CA PHE A 297 -3.43 10.49 -18.09
C PHE A 297 -2.73 9.98 -16.84
N SER A 298 -2.33 8.71 -16.85
CA SER A 298 -1.59 8.10 -15.74
C SER A 298 -0.63 7.03 -16.25
N GLY A 299 0.57 6.97 -15.67
CA GLY A 299 1.58 5.94 -15.95
C GLY A 299 1.55 4.75 -14.98
N ILE A 300 0.46 4.58 -14.21
CA ILE A 300 0.35 3.52 -13.21
C ILE A 300 -0.23 2.24 -13.80
N GLY A 301 0.17 1.09 -13.23
CA GLY A 301 -0.21 -0.24 -13.74
C GLY A 301 -1.67 -0.64 -13.55
N ASN A 302 -2.47 0.13 -12.80
CA ASN A 302 -3.92 -0.05 -12.71
C ASN A 302 -4.58 1.34 -12.62
N ALA A 303 -5.03 1.87 -13.76
CA ALA A 303 -5.56 3.23 -13.89
C ALA A 303 -7.09 3.31 -13.79
N ALA A 304 -7.76 2.16 -13.63
CA ALA A 304 -9.20 2.02 -13.56
C ALA A 304 -9.72 1.92 -12.12
#